data_AF-A0A9P9EVH2-F1
#
_entry.id   AF-A0A9P9EVH2-F1
#
_cell.length_a   1.000
_cell.length_b   1.000
_cell.length_c   1.000
_cell.angle_alpha   90.00
_cell.angle_beta   90.00
_cell.angle_gamma   90.00
#
_symmetry.space_group_name_H-M   'P 1'
#
loop_
_entity.id
_entity.type
_entity.pdbx_description
1 polymer ?
#
loop_
_entity_poly.entity_id
_entity_poly.type
_entity_poly.pdbx_seq_one_letter_code
_entity_poly.pdbx_strand_id
1 'polypeptide(L)'
;LRNRLRNLPPSLAALEREHPDLACSFIDLRNRLDAPPADSLATAERPTAAAETEGHQRRDAGPQLASLLETIRSKADFERFLLSASEADILEAARPGPIIVLNVSLYRCDALLIEQSGIRLLELPHLSRDTFNDHVQELETLDTLGWLWDAIVCPVLNALGFTGTPSDGQWPHVWWVPTGALTRFPLHAAGHHLRRTGESAVDRVVSSYASSVKAIIHSRRRPQQAPPAAGESRNAVVVAMQNTPKHASLKHASDEVDAVVAICKSMGLAHDRPRPHKVDVSSALEACRIFHFAGHSSTHLTEPLQSQLLLDDWDREPFTVASLLETNLTSRPPFLAYLSAAGTGQILDEGAVP
;
A
#
# COMPACT_ATOMS: atom_id res chain seq x y z
N LEU A 1 20.84 -13.01 -5.15
CA LEU A 1 19.96 -14.14 -4.78
C LEU A 1 19.34 -14.00 -3.37
N ARG A 2 20.08 -13.59 -2.33
CA ARG A 2 19.56 -13.41 -0.95
C ARG A 2 18.59 -12.22 -0.73
N ASN A 3 18.54 -11.23 -1.63
CA ASN A 3 17.74 -9.99 -1.44
C ASN A 3 16.31 -10.03 -2.03
N ARG A 4 15.89 -11.12 -2.70
CA ARG A 4 14.52 -11.24 -3.25
C ARG A 4 13.55 -12.05 -2.38
N LEU A 5 14.01 -12.55 -1.23
CA LEU A 5 13.37 -13.62 -0.46
C LEU A 5 12.55 -13.15 0.76
N ARG A 6 12.54 -11.85 1.10
CA ARG A 6 12.03 -11.41 2.43
C ARG A 6 10.67 -10.70 2.45
N ASN A 7 10.06 -10.46 1.28
CA ASN A 7 8.70 -9.90 1.17
C ASN A 7 7.74 -10.84 0.45
N LEU A 8 7.93 -12.13 0.67
CA LEU A 8 7.03 -13.13 0.14
C LEU A 8 5.73 -13.07 0.94
N PRO A 9 4.57 -13.36 0.32
CA PRO A 9 3.36 -13.65 1.08
C PRO A 9 3.71 -14.59 2.24
N PRO A 10 3.10 -14.48 3.42
CA PRO A 10 3.46 -15.31 4.58
C PRO A 10 3.51 -16.81 4.25
N SER A 11 2.67 -17.24 3.32
CA SER A 11 2.62 -18.60 2.79
C SER A 11 3.89 -19.02 2.05
N LEU A 12 4.60 -18.12 1.38
CA LEU A 12 5.80 -18.42 0.60
C LEU A 12 7.09 -18.32 1.43
N ALA A 13 7.14 -17.46 2.47
CA ALA A 13 8.20 -17.53 3.47
C ALA A 13 8.13 -18.84 4.28
N ALA A 14 6.92 -19.31 4.60
CA ALA A 14 6.71 -20.64 5.19
C ALA A 14 7.13 -21.76 4.22
N LEU A 15 6.80 -21.63 2.93
CA LEU A 15 7.20 -22.59 1.89
C LEU A 15 8.73 -22.68 1.76
N GLU A 16 9.45 -21.56 1.81
CA GLU A 16 10.92 -21.58 1.78
C GLU A 16 11.52 -22.31 2.98
N ARG A 17 10.92 -22.17 4.16
CA ARG A 17 11.39 -22.82 5.39
C ARG A 17 11.15 -24.32 5.39
N GLU A 18 10.01 -24.78 4.85
CA GLU A 18 9.56 -26.17 4.96
C GLU A 18 9.81 -26.98 3.67
N HIS A 19 9.78 -26.33 2.51
CA HIS A 19 9.91 -26.92 1.18
C HIS A 19 10.75 -26.02 0.23
N PRO A 20 12.06 -25.84 0.50
CA PRO A 20 12.91 -24.89 -0.22
C PRO A 20 12.98 -25.17 -1.74
N ASP A 21 12.98 -26.44 -2.16
CA ASP A 21 13.03 -26.80 -3.59
C ASP A 21 11.76 -26.36 -4.33
N LEU A 22 10.59 -26.48 -3.69
CA LEU A 22 9.31 -26.02 -4.25
C LEU A 22 9.27 -24.49 -4.33
N ALA A 23 9.80 -23.81 -3.31
CA ALA A 23 9.88 -22.35 -3.31
C ALA A 23 10.81 -21.81 -4.42
N CYS A 24 11.99 -22.41 -4.59
CA CYS A 24 12.91 -22.08 -5.68
C CYS A 24 12.24 -22.28 -7.05
N SER A 25 11.62 -23.46 -7.27
CA SER A 25 10.92 -23.77 -8.52
C SER A 25 9.78 -22.78 -8.81
N PHE A 26 9.06 -22.36 -7.76
CA PHE A 26 7.96 -21.40 -7.86
C PHE A 26 8.47 -20.02 -8.25
N ILE A 27 9.54 -19.54 -7.60
CA ILE A 27 10.16 -18.24 -7.90
C ILE A 27 10.68 -18.22 -9.34
N ASP A 28 11.32 -19.29 -9.79
CA ASP A 28 11.87 -19.39 -11.14
C ASP A 28 10.78 -19.35 -12.21
N LEU A 29 9.71 -20.13 -12.03
CA LEU A 29 8.56 -20.13 -12.95
C LEU A 29 7.84 -18.78 -12.96
N ARG A 30 7.67 -18.13 -11.81
CA ARG A 30 7.11 -16.79 -11.72
C ARG A 30 7.97 -15.78 -12.48
N ASN A 31 9.30 -15.78 -12.26
CA ASN A 31 10.21 -14.87 -12.95
C ASN A 31 10.19 -15.06 -14.48
N ARG A 32 10.03 -16.30 -14.97
CA ARG A 32 9.89 -16.61 -16.41
C ARG A 32 8.59 -16.04 -17.00
N LEU A 33 7.51 -16.02 -16.22
CA LEU A 33 6.23 -15.45 -16.63
C LEU A 33 6.20 -13.92 -16.55
N ASP A 34 6.91 -13.34 -15.58
CA ASP A 34 6.98 -11.90 -15.33
C ASP A 34 8.03 -11.16 -16.17
N ALA A 35 9.01 -11.86 -16.77
CA ALA A 35 10.03 -11.24 -17.63
C ALA A 35 9.36 -10.43 -18.75
N PRO A 36 9.68 -9.16 -19.02
CA PRO A 36 9.06 -8.45 -20.14
C PRO A 36 9.28 -9.22 -21.44
N PRO A 37 8.33 -9.23 -22.40
CA PRO A 37 8.63 -9.75 -23.72
C PRO A 37 9.86 -9.01 -24.24
N ALA A 38 10.91 -9.74 -24.64
CA ALA A 38 12.05 -9.14 -25.30
C ALA A 38 11.50 -8.26 -26.43
N ASP A 39 11.89 -6.98 -26.45
CA ASP A 39 11.47 -6.00 -27.45
C ASP A 39 11.44 -6.67 -28.81
N SER A 40 10.23 -6.89 -29.32
CA SER A 40 10.05 -7.12 -30.73
C SER A 40 10.44 -5.82 -31.40
N LEU A 41 11.72 -5.69 -31.74
CA LEU A 41 12.19 -4.84 -32.82
C LEU A 41 11.27 -5.13 -34.02
N ALA A 42 10.24 -4.29 -34.17
CA ALA A 42 9.26 -4.33 -35.23
C ALA A 42 9.87 -3.89 -36.58
N THR A 43 11.09 -4.37 -36.88
CA THR A 43 11.83 -4.13 -38.11
C THR A 43 12.55 -5.38 -38.65
N ALA A 44 12.35 -6.58 -38.07
CA ALA A 44 12.87 -7.82 -38.66
C ALA A 44 11.74 -8.68 -39.22
N GLU A 45 11.71 -8.87 -40.55
CA GLU A 45 10.74 -9.70 -41.28
C GLU A 45 10.82 -11.22 -40.99
N ARG A 46 11.66 -11.66 -40.04
CA ARG A 46 11.77 -13.07 -39.62
C ARG A 46 12.04 -13.20 -38.10
N PRO A 47 11.29 -14.06 -37.37
CA PRO A 47 11.62 -14.39 -35.99
C PRO A 47 13.03 -15.00 -35.90
N THR A 48 13.84 -14.53 -34.95
CA THR A 48 15.10 -15.20 -34.62
C THR A 48 14.82 -16.46 -33.81
N ALA A 49 15.66 -17.50 -33.94
CA ALA A 49 15.53 -18.74 -33.15
C ALA A 49 15.50 -18.49 -31.63
N ALA A 50 16.11 -17.39 -31.17
CA ALA A 50 16.05 -16.94 -29.77
C ALA A 50 14.64 -16.47 -29.36
N ALA A 51 13.97 -15.67 -30.19
CA ALA A 51 12.61 -15.19 -29.94
C ALA A 51 11.57 -16.34 -29.97
N GLU A 52 11.77 -17.33 -30.85
CA GLU A 52 10.95 -18.53 -30.88
C GLU A 52 11.16 -19.38 -29.61
N THR A 53 12.41 -19.56 -29.17
CA THR A 53 12.74 -20.32 -27.94
C THR A 53 12.14 -19.66 -26.70
N GLU A 54 12.20 -18.33 -26.61
CA GLU A 54 11.64 -17.56 -25.49
C GLU A 54 10.10 -17.58 -25.48
N GLY A 55 9.47 -17.49 -26.66
CA GLY A 55 8.02 -17.66 -26.82
C GLY A 55 7.50 -19.08 -26.51
N HIS A 56 8.31 -20.13 -26.69
CA HIS A 56 7.98 -21.48 -26.24
C HIS A 56 8.19 -21.63 -24.73
N GLN A 57 9.30 -21.14 -24.19
CA GLN A 57 9.59 -21.19 -22.75
C GLN A 57 8.53 -20.49 -21.90
N ARG A 58 7.92 -19.42 -22.40
CA ARG A 58 6.83 -18.70 -21.72
C ARG A 58 5.49 -19.42 -21.82
N ARG A 59 5.21 -20.05 -22.98
CA ARG A 59 4.01 -20.88 -23.19
C ARG A 59 3.99 -22.10 -22.27
N ASP A 60 5.16 -22.70 -22.02
CA ASP A 60 5.29 -23.89 -21.16
C ASP A 60 5.33 -23.54 -19.66
N ALA A 61 5.73 -22.32 -19.30
CA ALA A 61 5.83 -21.89 -17.90
C ALA A 61 4.46 -21.81 -17.18
N GLY A 62 3.38 -21.49 -17.91
CA GLY A 62 2.03 -21.43 -17.35
C GLY A 62 1.52 -22.79 -16.85
N PRO A 63 1.48 -23.84 -17.71
CA PRO A 63 1.13 -25.19 -17.30
C PRO A 63 2.06 -25.77 -16.22
N GLN A 64 3.36 -25.48 -16.30
CA GLN A 64 4.33 -25.88 -15.27
C GLN A 64 4.02 -25.24 -13.92
N LEU A 65 3.67 -23.94 -13.91
CA LEU A 65 3.26 -23.25 -12.69
C LEU A 65 1.98 -23.86 -12.11
N ALA A 66 0.98 -24.18 -12.95
CA ALA A 66 -0.25 -24.81 -12.50
C ALA A 66 0.01 -26.18 -11.81
N SER A 67 0.84 -27.03 -12.43
CA SER A 67 1.22 -28.33 -11.84
C SER A 67 2.02 -28.19 -10.54
N LEU A 68 2.94 -27.21 -10.49
CA LEU A 68 3.70 -26.91 -9.29
C LEU A 68 2.78 -26.43 -8.15
N LEU A 69 1.78 -25.60 -8.45
CA LEU A 69 0.81 -25.14 -7.46
C LEU A 69 0.01 -26.30 -6.86
N GLU A 70 -0.41 -27.27 -7.67
CA GLU A 70 -1.06 -28.48 -7.16
C GLU A 70 -0.12 -29.30 -6.27
N THR A 71 1.15 -29.42 -6.65
CA THR A 71 2.16 -30.10 -5.83
C THR A 71 2.36 -29.39 -4.50
N ILE A 72 2.44 -28.06 -4.48
CA ILE A 72 2.56 -27.28 -3.25
C ILE A 72 1.30 -27.46 -2.39
N ARG A 73 0.10 -27.40 -2.98
CA ARG A 73 -1.17 -27.56 -2.26
C ARG A 73 -1.42 -28.96 -1.74
N SER A 74 -0.71 -29.97 -2.22
CA SER A 74 -0.77 -31.33 -1.67
C SER A 74 0.01 -31.50 -0.35
N LYS A 75 0.79 -30.49 0.07
CA LYS A 75 1.54 -30.51 1.32
C LYS A 75 0.66 -30.04 2.47
N ALA A 76 0.81 -30.69 3.63
CA ALA A 76 0.16 -30.27 4.87
C ALA A 76 0.49 -28.80 5.16
N ASP A 77 -0.50 -28.01 5.58
CA ASP A 77 -0.42 -26.57 5.85
C ASP A 77 -0.30 -25.65 4.61
N PHE A 78 -0.25 -26.23 3.40
CA PHE A 78 -0.16 -25.49 2.12
C PHE A 78 -1.38 -25.69 1.21
N GLU A 79 -2.47 -26.31 1.67
CA GLU A 79 -3.65 -26.67 0.87
C GLU A 79 -4.30 -25.45 0.21
N ARG A 80 -4.14 -24.28 0.84
CA ARG A 80 -4.63 -22.99 0.32
C ARG A 80 -3.55 -22.10 -0.26
N PHE A 81 -2.37 -22.62 -0.56
CA PHE A 81 -1.25 -21.85 -1.09
C PHE A 81 -1.66 -21.10 -2.37
N LEU A 82 -1.57 -19.76 -2.30
CA LEU A 82 -2.01 -18.81 -3.32
C LEU A 82 -3.47 -18.95 -3.80
N LEU A 83 -4.32 -19.72 -3.11
CA LEU A 83 -5.75 -19.66 -3.34
C LEU A 83 -6.28 -18.29 -2.90
N SER A 84 -7.34 -17.84 -3.59
CA SER A 84 -8.09 -16.66 -3.18
C SER A 84 -8.66 -16.86 -1.76
N ALA A 85 -8.84 -15.74 -1.06
CA ALA A 85 -9.62 -15.73 0.16
C ALA A 85 -11.02 -16.32 -0.13
N SER A 86 -11.55 -17.12 0.80
CA SER A 86 -12.92 -17.59 0.66
C SER A 86 -13.89 -16.40 0.79
N GLU A 87 -15.12 -16.56 0.29
CA GLU A 87 -16.16 -15.54 0.49
C GLU A 87 -16.37 -15.25 1.99
N ALA A 88 -16.40 -16.29 2.83
CA ALA A 88 -16.49 -16.15 4.28
C ALA A 88 -15.35 -15.30 4.87
N ASP A 89 -14.11 -15.47 4.37
CA ASP A 89 -12.97 -14.66 4.80
C ASP A 89 -13.10 -13.19 4.41
N ILE A 90 -13.65 -12.94 3.21
CA ILE A 90 -13.87 -11.59 2.69
C ILE A 90 -14.96 -10.88 3.51
N LEU A 91 -16.07 -11.56 3.77
CA LEU A 91 -17.19 -11.04 4.57
C LEU A 91 -16.77 -10.79 6.02
N GLU A 92 -16.03 -11.71 6.65
CA GLU A 92 -15.51 -11.51 8.01
C GLU A 92 -14.53 -10.34 8.05
N ALA A 93 -13.72 -10.17 7.01
CA ALA A 93 -12.87 -9.00 6.88
C ALA A 93 -13.64 -7.70 6.66
N ALA A 94 -14.94 -7.69 6.41
CA ALA A 94 -15.74 -6.46 6.39
C ALA A 94 -16.39 -6.15 7.76
N ARG A 95 -16.25 -7.01 8.78
CA ARG A 95 -16.92 -6.85 10.08
C ARG A 95 -16.59 -5.53 10.80
N PRO A 96 -15.33 -5.06 10.89
CA PRO A 96 -15.03 -3.78 11.53
C PRO A 96 -15.35 -2.55 10.68
N GLY A 97 -15.81 -2.72 9.44
CA GLY A 97 -16.14 -1.63 8.53
C GLY A 97 -16.15 -2.11 7.07
N PRO A 98 -17.05 -1.58 6.23
CA PRO A 98 -17.20 -2.01 4.84
C PRO A 98 -15.92 -1.78 4.03
N ILE A 99 -15.68 -2.69 3.10
CA ILE A 99 -14.58 -2.61 2.14
C ILE A 99 -15.16 -2.20 0.78
N ILE A 100 -14.59 -1.16 0.19
CA ILE A 100 -15.01 -0.60 -1.09
C ILE A 100 -13.90 -0.82 -2.10
N VAL A 101 -14.10 -1.74 -3.04
CA VAL A 101 -13.18 -1.92 -4.16
C VAL A 101 -13.65 -1.05 -5.32
N LEU A 102 -12.83 -0.11 -5.76
CA LEU A 102 -13.15 0.78 -6.87
C LEU A 102 -12.39 0.32 -8.11
N ASN A 103 -13.10 0.18 -9.22
CA ASN A 103 -12.51 -0.16 -10.51
C ASN A 103 -12.84 0.91 -11.55
N VAL A 104 -11.83 1.37 -12.28
CA VAL A 104 -11.99 2.26 -13.45
C VAL A 104 -11.38 1.58 -14.67
N SER A 105 -12.21 1.28 -15.66
CA SER A 105 -11.78 0.62 -16.90
C SER A 105 -12.48 1.24 -18.12
N LEU A 106 -12.05 0.84 -19.33
CA LEU A 106 -12.72 1.23 -20.58
C LEU A 106 -14.16 0.73 -20.69
N TYR A 107 -14.48 -0.37 -20.00
CA TYR A 107 -15.75 -1.06 -20.16
C TYR A 107 -16.76 -0.66 -19.09
N ARG A 108 -16.31 -0.60 -17.84
CA ARG A 108 -17.14 -0.23 -16.69
C ARG A 108 -16.33 0.47 -15.60
N CYS A 109 -17.00 1.37 -14.90
CA CYS A 109 -16.50 2.01 -13.69
C CYS A 109 -17.52 1.76 -12.57
N ASP A 110 -17.14 0.97 -11.58
CA ASP A 110 -18.05 0.50 -10.52
C ASP A 110 -17.36 0.46 -9.16
N ALA A 111 -18.18 0.40 -8.11
CA ALA A 111 -17.77 0.07 -6.76
C ALA A 111 -18.31 -1.31 -6.36
N LEU A 112 -17.43 -2.20 -5.89
CA LEU A 112 -17.83 -3.42 -5.19
C LEU A 112 -17.90 -3.11 -3.70
N LEU A 113 -19.11 -3.14 -3.14
CA LEU A 113 -19.37 -2.92 -1.73
C LEU A 113 -19.39 -4.26 -1.00
N ILE A 114 -18.46 -4.44 -0.07
CA ILE A 114 -18.33 -5.65 0.73
C ILE A 114 -18.69 -5.30 2.16
N GLU A 115 -19.80 -5.85 2.64
CA GLU A 115 -20.28 -5.79 4.01
C GLU A 115 -20.31 -7.20 4.61
N GLN A 116 -20.42 -7.32 5.92
CA GLN A 116 -20.53 -8.64 6.56
C GLN A 116 -21.77 -9.42 6.07
N SER A 117 -22.83 -8.72 5.68
CA SER A 117 -24.07 -9.31 5.18
C SER A 117 -24.00 -9.77 3.71
N GLY A 118 -22.98 -9.36 2.95
CA GLY A 118 -22.85 -9.74 1.56
C GLY A 118 -22.03 -8.77 0.70
N ILE A 119 -21.89 -9.14 -0.56
CA ILE A 119 -21.19 -8.37 -1.58
C ILE A 119 -22.21 -7.86 -2.61
N ARG A 120 -22.20 -6.57 -2.93
CA ARG A 120 -23.02 -6.01 -4.01
C ARG A 120 -22.22 -5.06 -4.90
N LEU A 121 -22.66 -4.97 -6.15
CA LEU A 121 -22.14 -4.02 -7.12
C LEU A 121 -22.94 -2.70 -7.02
N LEU A 122 -22.23 -1.58 -7.05
CA LEU A 122 -22.78 -0.24 -7.20
C LEU A 122 -22.21 0.37 -8.48
N GLU A 123 -23.09 0.68 -9.41
CA GLU A 123 -22.70 1.38 -10.65
C GLU A 123 -22.41 2.85 -10.35
N LEU A 124 -21.35 3.39 -10.96
CA LEU A 124 -20.94 4.79 -10.80
C LEU A 124 -21.14 5.52 -12.13
N PRO A 125 -22.37 5.94 -12.49
CA PRO A 125 -22.70 6.45 -13.83
C PRO A 125 -22.02 7.78 -14.16
N HIS A 126 -21.59 8.52 -13.12
CA HIS A 126 -20.88 9.78 -13.26
C HIS A 126 -19.35 9.61 -13.31
N LEU A 127 -18.86 8.37 -13.21
CA LEU A 127 -17.47 8.03 -13.37
C LEU A 127 -17.26 7.38 -14.74
N SER A 128 -16.58 8.08 -15.63
CA SER A 128 -16.10 7.54 -16.91
C SER A 128 -14.59 7.70 -17.01
N ARG A 129 -13.94 6.96 -17.91
CA ARG A 129 -12.51 7.16 -18.17
C ARG A 129 -12.20 8.59 -18.65
N ASP A 130 -13.08 9.19 -19.43
CA ASP A 130 -12.86 10.52 -19.98
C ASP A 130 -12.90 11.57 -18.87
N THR A 131 -13.98 11.58 -18.07
CA THR A 131 -14.08 12.47 -16.89
C THR A 131 -12.94 12.21 -15.90
N PHE A 132 -12.52 10.96 -15.74
CA PHE A 132 -11.38 10.62 -14.91
C PHE A 132 -10.08 11.26 -15.43
N ASN A 133 -9.79 11.17 -16.73
CA ASN A 133 -8.58 11.73 -17.33
C ASN A 133 -8.51 13.26 -17.21
N ASP A 134 -9.64 13.95 -17.28
CA ASP A 134 -9.71 15.41 -17.12
C ASP A 134 -9.21 15.85 -15.73
N HIS A 135 -9.49 15.06 -14.70
CA HIS A 135 -9.13 15.38 -13.30
C HIS A 135 -7.78 14.84 -12.84
N VAL A 136 -7.14 13.94 -13.61
CA VAL A 136 -5.85 13.30 -13.23
C VAL A 136 -4.68 14.29 -13.14
N GLN A 137 -4.76 15.42 -13.85
CA GLN A 137 -3.71 16.45 -13.87
C GLN A 137 -3.83 17.43 -12.69
N GLU A 138 -4.98 17.49 -12.04
CA GLU A 138 -5.32 18.50 -11.02
C GLU A 138 -5.88 17.84 -9.74
N LEU A 139 -5.17 16.85 -9.21
CA LEU A 139 -5.65 15.97 -8.12
C LEU A 139 -6.02 16.69 -6.83
N GLU A 140 -5.46 17.87 -6.57
CA GLU A 140 -5.58 18.60 -5.30
C GLU A 140 -6.47 19.85 -5.41
N THR A 141 -7.15 20.07 -6.54
CA THR A 141 -8.05 21.21 -6.68
C THR A 141 -9.40 20.95 -6.01
N LEU A 142 -10.04 22.02 -5.53
CA LEU A 142 -11.40 21.93 -4.96
C LEU A 142 -12.41 21.37 -5.96
N ASP A 143 -12.23 21.64 -7.25
CA ASP A 143 -13.08 21.12 -8.31
C ASP A 143 -12.94 19.60 -8.44
N THR A 144 -11.70 19.07 -8.41
CA THR A 144 -11.47 17.62 -8.39
C THR A 144 -12.03 16.97 -7.12
N LEU A 145 -11.90 17.60 -5.95
CA LEU A 145 -12.49 17.08 -4.71
C LEU A 145 -14.02 17.06 -4.74
N GLY A 146 -14.65 18.06 -5.36
CA GLY A 146 -16.10 18.11 -5.59
C GLY A 146 -16.56 17.05 -6.58
N TRP A 147 -15.83 16.85 -7.68
CA TRP A 147 -16.11 15.78 -8.63
C TRP A 147 -15.96 14.39 -8.00
N LEU A 148 -14.88 14.12 -7.26
CA LEU A 148 -14.70 12.86 -6.53
C LEU A 148 -15.86 12.59 -5.58
N TRP A 149 -16.37 13.63 -4.94
CA TRP A 149 -17.51 13.54 -4.06
C TRP A 149 -18.76 13.14 -4.82
N ASP A 150 -19.12 13.86 -5.88
CA ASP A 150 -20.35 13.62 -6.63
C ASP A 150 -20.32 12.30 -7.42
N ALA A 151 -19.16 11.95 -8.00
CA ALA A 151 -19.02 10.80 -8.89
C ALA A 151 -18.77 9.47 -8.16
N ILE A 152 -18.11 9.51 -6.99
CA ILE A 152 -17.64 8.29 -6.31
C ILE A 152 -18.11 8.25 -4.87
N VAL A 153 -17.66 9.21 -4.06
CA VAL A 153 -17.72 9.05 -2.60
C VAL A 153 -19.15 9.18 -2.08
N CYS A 154 -19.90 10.21 -2.49
CA CYS A 154 -21.28 10.40 -2.06
C CYS A 154 -22.19 9.21 -2.46
N PRO A 155 -22.20 8.72 -3.73
CA PRO A 155 -22.95 7.52 -4.10
C PRO A 155 -22.60 6.30 -3.24
N VAL A 156 -21.31 6.04 -3.02
CA VAL A 156 -20.84 4.93 -2.19
C VAL A 156 -21.32 5.08 -0.75
N LEU A 157 -21.11 6.24 -0.13
CA LEU A 157 -21.49 6.47 1.26
C LEU A 157 -23.01 6.40 1.45
N ASN A 158 -23.79 6.95 0.52
CA ASN A 158 -25.25 6.84 0.55
C ASN A 158 -25.72 5.39 0.42
N ALA A 159 -25.10 4.60 -0.47
CA ALA A 159 -25.42 3.18 -0.64
C ALA A 159 -25.07 2.35 0.61
N LEU A 160 -24.12 2.80 1.43
CA LEU A 160 -23.76 2.22 2.73
C LEU A 160 -24.58 2.80 3.91
N GLY A 161 -25.47 3.77 3.65
CA GLY A 161 -26.29 4.42 4.67
C GLY A 161 -25.61 5.58 5.41
N PHE A 162 -24.37 5.94 5.06
CA PHE A 162 -23.62 7.05 5.65
C PHE A 162 -24.00 8.38 4.98
N THR A 163 -25.22 8.84 5.25
CA THR A 163 -25.86 9.97 4.52
C THR A 163 -25.60 11.35 5.14
N GLY A 164 -25.00 11.43 6.32
CA GLY A 164 -24.69 12.68 6.98
C GLY A 164 -23.71 12.49 8.15
N THR A 165 -23.42 13.58 8.84
CA THR A 165 -22.54 13.57 10.01
C THR A 165 -23.17 12.74 11.14
N PRO A 166 -22.44 11.78 11.73
CA PRO A 166 -22.91 10.99 12.87
C PRO A 166 -23.32 11.89 14.04
N SER A 167 -24.53 11.68 14.56
CA SER A 167 -25.07 12.48 15.67
C SER A 167 -24.54 12.06 17.05
N ASP A 168 -24.06 10.83 17.17
CA ASP A 168 -23.48 10.25 18.37
C ASP A 168 -21.97 10.53 18.52
N GLY A 169 -21.38 11.22 17.54
CA GLY A 169 -19.95 11.49 17.48
C GLY A 169 -19.09 10.25 17.20
N GLN A 170 -19.69 9.14 16.75
CA GLN A 170 -18.97 7.92 16.37
C GLN A 170 -18.98 7.77 14.85
N TRP A 171 -17.83 8.06 14.23
CA TRP A 171 -17.71 7.94 12.79
C TRP A 171 -17.59 6.48 12.36
N PRO A 172 -18.42 6.02 11.40
CA PRO A 172 -18.22 4.74 10.77
C PRO A 172 -16.90 4.72 10.00
N HIS A 173 -16.23 3.58 10.00
CA HIS A 173 -14.94 3.39 9.35
C HIS A 173 -15.12 2.66 8.03
N VAL A 174 -14.63 3.23 6.94
CA VAL A 174 -14.61 2.62 5.60
C VAL A 174 -13.20 2.33 5.12
N TRP A 175 -13.07 1.26 4.31
CA TRP A 175 -11.80 0.82 3.74
C TRP A 175 -11.82 0.92 2.21
N TRP A 176 -11.09 1.88 1.66
CA TRP A 176 -10.93 2.09 0.22
C TRP A 176 -9.87 1.17 -0.35
N VAL A 177 -10.22 0.43 -1.40
CA VAL A 177 -9.31 -0.38 -2.22
C VAL A 177 -9.39 0.14 -3.67
N PRO A 178 -8.75 1.29 -3.97
CA PRO A 178 -8.71 1.83 -5.32
C PRO A 178 -7.79 1.01 -6.23
N THR A 179 -8.09 0.96 -7.53
CA THR A 179 -7.24 0.30 -8.54
C THR A 179 -6.71 1.28 -9.58
N GLY A 180 -5.56 0.96 -10.17
CA GLY A 180 -4.95 1.77 -11.22
C GLY A 180 -4.72 3.21 -10.79
N ALA A 181 -5.01 4.16 -11.68
CA ALA A 181 -4.77 5.58 -11.43
C ALA A 181 -5.68 6.18 -10.33
N LEU A 182 -6.78 5.53 -9.94
CA LEU A 182 -7.60 5.98 -8.79
C LEU A 182 -6.83 5.98 -7.47
N THR A 183 -5.75 5.19 -7.38
CA THR A 183 -4.89 5.13 -6.19
C THR A 183 -4.26 6.48 -5.84
N ARG A 184 -4.22 7.42 -6.80
CA ARG A 184 -3.68 8.77 -6.66
C ARG A 184 -4.66 9.77 -6.05
N PHE A 185 -5.95 9.46 -6.10
CA PHE A 185 -6.98 10.41 -5.71
C PHE A 185 -7.24 10.38 -4.19
N PRO A 186 -7.34 11.55 -3.55
CA PRO A 186 -7.61 11.64 -2.12
C PRO A 186 -9.10 11.45 -1.83
N LEU A 187 -9.64 10.24 -2.04
CA LEU A 187 -11.04 9.88 -1.73
C LEU A 187 -11.49 10.32 -0.32
N HIS A 188 -10.60 10.23 0.67
CA HIS A 188 -10.84 10.68 2.04
C HIS A 188 -11.03 12.20 2.19
N ALA A 189 -10.60 12.99 1.21
CA ALA A 189 -10.74 14.45 1.18
C ALA A 189 -11.83 14.91 0.19
N ALA A 190 -12.50 13.99 -0.51
CA ALA A 190 -13.57 14.33 -1.43
C ALA A 190 -14.69 15.09 -0.71
N GLY A 191 -15.13 16.22 -1.26
CA GLY A 191 -16.23 16.99 -0.69
C GLY A 191 -16.38 18.41 -1.24
N HIS A 192 -17.57 18.98 -1.02
CA HIS A 192 -17.89 20.37 -1.30
C HIS A 192 -17.54 21.28 -0.09
N HIS A 193 -16.24 21.41 0.21
CA HIS A 193 -15.73 22.07 1.42
C HIS A 193 -16.17 23.53 1.61
N LEU A 194 -16.43 24.25 0.52
CA LEU A 194 -16.88 25.64 0.57
C LEU A 194 -18.34 25.80 0.99
N ARG A 195 -19.18 24.76 0.83
CA ARG A 195 -20.61 24.82 1.16
C ARG A 195 -20.88 24.65 2.66
N ARG A 196 -19.98 24.00 3.40
CA ARG A 196 -20.08 23.72 4.85
C ARG A 196 -21.38 23.01 5.26
N THR A 197 -21.83 22.09 4.42
CA THR A 197 -23.11 21.36 4.52
C THR A 197 -22.97 19.94 5.09
N GLY A 198 -21.76 19.49 5.44
CA GLY A 198 -21.50 18.09 5.76
C GLY A 198 -21.38 17.19 4.51
N GLU A 199 -21.20 17.81 3.34
CA GLU A 199 -21.03 17.15 2.04
C GLU A 199 -19.54 16.84 1.78
N SER A 200 -18.92 16.10 2.69
CA SER A 200 -17.55 15.61 2.52
C SER A 200 -17.35 14.25 3.16
N ALA A 201 -16.32 13.53 2.71
CA ALA A 201 -15.95 12.24 3.27
C ALA A 201 -15.59 12.35 4.76
N VAL A 202 -14.80 13.37 5.13
CA VAL A 202 -14.36 13.60 6.51
C VAL A 202 -15.52 13.95 7.45
N ASP A 203 -16.58 14.56 6.94
CA ASP A 203 -17.78 14.85 7.74
C ASP A 203 -18.60 13.59 8.05
N ARG A 204 -18.43 12.49 7.30
CA ARG A 204 -19.31 11.31 7.36
C ARG A 204 -18.63 10.02 7.79
N VAL A 205 -17.36 9.83 7.48
CA VAL A 205 -16.64 8.56 7.73
C VAL A 205 -15.18 8.79 8.11
N VAL A 206 -14.63 7.86 8.90
CA VAL A 206 -13.17 7.66 8.96
C VAL A 206 -12.78 6.84 7.73
N SER A 207 -11.77 7.29 6.99
CA SER A 207 -11.28 6.62 5.79
C SER A 207 -9.94 5.95 6.02
N SER A 208 -9.78 4.72 5.55
CA SER A 208 -8.47 4.05 5.44
C SER A 208 -8.32 3.39 4.08
N TYR A 209 -7.07 3.17 3.67
CA TYR A 209 -6.75 2.60 2.36
C TYR A 209 -6.06 1.26 2.52
N ALA A 210 -6.28 0.37 1.56
CA ALA A 210 -5.50 -0.85 1.41
C ALA A 210 -5.25 -1.15 -0.07
N SER A 211 -4.16 -1.85 -0.36
CA SER A 211 -3.81 -2.26 -1.72
C SER A 211 -4.69 -3.40 -2.24
N SER A 212 -5.33 -4.16 -1.36
CA SER A 212 -6.24 -5.25 -1.72
C SER A 212 -7.09 -5.70 -0.53
N VAL A 213 -8.19 -6.39 -0.81
CA VAL A 213 -8.98 -7.12 0.20
C VAL A 213 -8.10 -8.14 0.94
N LYS A 214 -7.15 -8.78 0.25
CA LYS A 214 -6.22 -9.73 0.86
C LYS A 214 -5.29 -9.06 1.88
N ALA A 215 -4.84 -7.84 1.63
CA ALA A 215 -4.04 -7.07 2.59
C ALA A 215 -4.84 -6.77 3.87
N ILE A 216 -6.13 -6.44 3.73
CA ILE A 216 -7.06 -6.25 4.85
C ILE A 216 -7.26 -7.56 5.64
N ILE A 217 -7.52 -8.67 4.95
CA ILE A 217 -7.66 -9.99 5.60
C ILE A 217 -6.39 -10.33 6.39
N HIS A 218 -5.22 -10.13 5.77
CA HIS A 218 -3.93 -10.41 6.40
C HIS A 218 -3.69 -9.53 7.63
N SER A 219 -4.05 -8.23 7.58
CA SER A 219 -3.88 -7.33 8.71
C SER A 219 -4.80 -7.69 9.88
N ARG A 220 -6.04 -8.13 9.61
CA ARG A 220 -7.02 -8.54 10.63
C ARG A 220 -6.76 -9.94 11.22
N ARG A 221 -6.16 -10.85 10.44
CA ARG A 221 -5.81 -12.21 10.91
C ARG A 221 -4.54 -12.27 11.75
N ARG A 222 -3.69 -11.23 11.70
CA ARG A 222 -2.56 -11.15 12.62
C ARG A 222 -3.13 -11.20 14.04
N PRO A 223 -2.65 -12.11 14.91
CA PRO A 223 -3.07 -12.13 16.29
C PRO A 223 -2.96 -10.72 16.82
N GLN A 224 -4.06 -10.19 17.35
CA GLN A 224 -4.04 -9.03 18.21
C GLN A 224 -3.23 -9.50 19.42
N GLN A 225 -1.90 -9.43 19.31
CA GLN A 225 -1.00 -10.02 20.29
C GLN A 225 -1.42 -9.50 21.66
N ALA A 226 -1.42 -10.39 22.64
CA ALA A 226 -1.67 -10.03 24.03
C ALA A 226 -0.85 -8.77 24.36
N PRO A 227 -1.36 -7.89 25.24
CA PRO A 227 -0.61 -6.72 25.69
C PRO A 227 0.84 -7.16 25.97
N PRO A 228 1.85 -6.44 25.42
CA PRO A 228 3.25 -6.82 25.58
C PRO A 228 3.50 -7.16 27.05
N ALA A 229 4.17 -8.29 27.29
CA ALA A 229 4.51 -8.70 28.64
C ALA A 229 5.21 -7.53 29.35
N ALA A 230 4.94 -7.35 30.64
CA ALA A 230 5.56 -6.28 31.42
C ALA A 230 7.09 -6.33 31.25
N GLY A 231 7.67 -5.34 30.56
CA GLY A 231 9.10 -5.28 30.23
C GLY A 231 9.46 -5.33 28.74
N GLU A 232 8.51 -5.60 27.84
CA GLU A 232 8.76 -5.40 26.40
C GLU A 232 8.79 -3.91 26.06
N SER A 233 9.99 -3.39 25.79
CA SER A 233 10.18 -2.00 25.40
C SER A 233 9.46 -1.69 24.09
N ARG A 234 8.40 -0.89 24.17
CA ARG A 234 7.77 -0.28 22.99
C ARG A 234 8.63 0.94 22.62
N ASN A 235 9.59 0.77 21.72
CA ASN A 235 10.45 1.88 21.31
C ASN A 235 9.81 2.66 20.16
N ALA A 236 9.77 3.98 20.33
CA ALA A 236 9.50 4.93 19.25
C ALA A 236 10.83 5.45 18.67
N VAL A 237 11.00 5.38 17.36
CA VAL A 237 12.11 6.06 16.66
C VAL A 237 11.56 7.32 16.05
N VAL A 238 12.11 8.46 16.43
CA VAL A 238 11.63 9.78 15.98
C VAL A 238 12.76 10.52 15.28
N VAL A 239 12.54 10.90 14.02
CA VAL A 239 13.55 11.55 13.16
C VAL A 239 12.98 12.86 12.62
N ALA A 240 13.71 13.96 12.85
CA ALA A 240 13.41 15.28 12.31
C ALA A 240 14.48 15.68 11.30
N MET A 241 14.06 16.15 10.13
CA MET A 241 14.90 16.68 9.08
C MET A 241 14.57 18.15 8.82
N GLN A 242 14.93 19.02 9.77
CA GLN A 242 14.75 20.46 9.61
C GLN A 242 15.66 21.04 8.51
N ASN A 243 16.90 20.57 8.43
CA ASN A 243 17.88 21.02 7.45
C ASN A 243 18.34 19.86 6.58
N THR A 244 17.64 19.60 5.48
CA THR A 244 18.05 18.58 4.51
C THR A 244 19.00 19.20 3.46
N PRO A 245 20.18 18.62 3.19
CA PRO A 245 21.09 19.14 2.18
C PRO A 245 20.42 19.32 0.81
N LYS A 246 20.68 20.46 0.16
CA LYS A 246 20.13 20.85 -1.17
C LYS A 246 18.59 21.07 -1.20
N HIS A 247 17.92 21.12 -0.06
CA HIS A 247 16.48 21.33 0.03
C HIS A 247 16.13 22.52 0.94
N ALA A 248 14.92 23.04 0.80
CA ALA A 248 14.43 24.11 1.66
C ALA A 248 14.29 23.63 3.12
N SER A 249 14.58 24.52 4.07
CA SER A 249 14.48 24.21 5.49
C SER A 249 13.02 24.01 5.94
N LEU A 250 12.76 22.94 6.68
CA LEU A 250 11.48 22.65 7.32
C LEU A 250 11.52 23.09 8.79
N LYS A 251 11.37 24.40 9.02
CA LYS A 251 11.55 25.04 10.33
C LYS A 251 10.75 24.43 11.50
N HIS A 252 9.67 23.71 11.22
CA HIS A 252 8.80 23.09 12.24
C HIS A 252 9.01 21.57 12.41
N ALA A 253 9.89 20.94 11.62
CA ALA A 253 10.12 19.50 11.73
C ALA A 253 10.66 19.10 13.12
N SER A 254 11.54 19.94 13.70
CA SER A 254 12.05 19.73 15.06
C SER A 254 10.96 19.93 16.11
N ASP A 255 10.14 20.98 15.97
CA ASP A 255 9.01 21.26 16.88
C ASP A 255 8.01 20.09 16.91
N GLU A 256 7.69 19.52 15.74
CA GLU A 256 6.81 18.35 15.62
C GLU A 256 7.37 17.15 16.38
N VAL A 257 8.65 16.83 16.16
CA VAL A 257 9.33 15.71 16.81
C VAL A 257 9.51 15.92 18.32
N ASP A 258 9.68 17.16 18.76
CA ASP A 258 9.67 17.52 20.18
C ASP A 258 8.30 17.30 20.84
N ALA A 259 7.21 17.64 20.16
CA ALA A 259 5.87 17.34 20.64
C ALA A 259 5.62 15.82 20.75
N VAL A 260 6.02 15.04 19.73
CA VAL A 260 5.89 13.58 19.75
C VAL A 260 6.69 12.96 20.89
N VAL A 261 7.90 13.44 21.14
CA VAL A 261 8.72 12.96 22.25
C VAL A 261 8.13 13.33 23.62
N ALA A 262 7.54 14.52 23.76
CA ALA A 262 6.82 14.88 24.98
C ALA A 262 5.67 13.90 25.26
N ILE A 263 4.92 13.50 24.22
CA ILE A 263 3.87 12.49 24.32
C ILE A 263 4.46 11.13 24.71
N CYS A 264 5.54 10.68 24.07
CA CYS A 264 6.22 9.43 24.41
C CYS A 264 6.62 9.39 25.89
N LYS A 265 7.23 10.48 26.38
CA LYS A 265 7.62 10.62 27.80
C LYS A 265 6.40 10.56 28.73
N SER A 266 5.31 11.25 28.39
CA SER A 266 4.08 11.24 29.20
C SER A 266 3.45 9.85 29.32
N MET A 267 3.64 8.99 28.32
CA MET A 267 3.14 7.62 28.29
C MET A 267 4.15 6.59 28.85
N GLY A 268 5.33 7.02 29.28
CA GLY A 268 6.42 6.10 29.67
C GLY A 268 6.97 5.27 28.50
N LEU A 269 6.82 5.74 27.27
CA LEU A 269 7.29 5.09 26.07
C LEU A 269 8.78 5.38 25.85
N ALA A 270 9.58 4.32 25.74
CA ALA A 270 10.98 4.47 25.33
C ALA A 270 11.05 5.09 23.93
N HIS A 271 11.96 6.03 23.72
CA HIS A 271 12.13 6.69 22.44
C HIS A 271 13.60 6.92 22.13
N ASP A 272 13.93 6.75 20.85
CA ASP A 272 15.26 6.94 20.31
C ASP A 272 15.22 8.06 19.27
N ARG A 273 16.25 8.91 19.30
CA ARG A 273 16.51 9.95 18.31
C ARG A 273 17.85 9.65 17.65
N PRO A 274 17.90 8.72 16.68
CA PRO A 274 19.14 8.44 15.98
C PRO A 274 19.61 9.69 15.22
N ARG A 275 20.91 9.76 14.94
CA ARG A 275 21.39 10.71 13.94
C ARG A 275 20.67 10.41 12.63
N PRO A 276 20.29 11.42 11.84
CA PRO A 276 19.57 11.20 10.59
C PRO A 276 20.54 10.75 9.49
N HIS A 277 21.21 9.62 9.69
CA HIS A 277 21.97 8.90 8.68
C HIS A 277 21.35 7.54 8.46
N LYS A 278 21.42 7.01 7.25
CA LYS A 278 20.82 5.73 6.88
C LYS A 278 21.19 4.60 7.84
N VAL A 279 22.46 4.50 8.23
CA VAL A 279 22.96 3.43 9.11
C VAL A 279 22.38 3.55 10.52
N ASP A 280 22.41 4.76 11.09
CA ASP A 280 21.91 5.01 12.45
C ASP A 280 20.38 4.81 12.53
N VAL A 281 19.64 5.28 11.53
CA VAL A 281 18.18 5.09 11.45
C VAL A 281 17.83 3.63 11.23
N SER A 282 18.47 2.94 10.29
CA SER A 282 18.23 1.51 10.03
C SER A 282 18.44 0.65 11.27
N SER A 283 19.54 0.88 12.02
CA SER A 283 19.79 0.15 13.28
C SER A 283 18.72 0.44 14.34
N ALA A 284 18.27 1.69 14.47
CA ALA A 284 17.21 2.02 15.43
C ALA A 284 15.87 1.35 15.06
N LEU A 285 15.60 1.16 13.77
CA LEU A 285 14.37 0.55 13.29
C LEU A 285 14.23 -0.95 13.61
N GLU A 286 15.32 -1.68 13.88
CA GLU A 286 15.28 -3.12 14.20
C GLU A 286 14.49 -3.45 15.48
N ALA A 287 14.47 -2.52 16.44
CA ALA A 287 13.71 -2.63 17.70
C ALA A 287 12.49 -1.70 17.75
N CYS A 288 12.22 -0.97 16.67
CA CYS A 288 11.19 0.06 16.63
C CYS A 288 9.79 -0.54 16.49
N ARG A 289 8.82 0.00 17.23
CA ARG A 289 7.38 -0.27 17.04
C ARG A 289 6.63 0.93 16.50
N ILE A 290 7.14 2.14 16.71
CA ILE A 290 6.56 3.38 16.22
C ILE A 290 7.67 4.20 15.56
N PHE A 291 7.63 4.33 14.24
CA PHE A 291 8.52 5.20 13.50
C PHE A 291 7.79 6.51 13.17
N HIS A 292 8.35 7.64 13.57
CA HIS A 292 7.86 8.94 13.19
C HIS A 292 8.96 9.70 12.46
N PHE A 293 8.68 10.11 11.22
CA PHE A 293 9.61 10.87 10.39
C PHE A 293 8.96 12.19 9.97
N ALA A 294 9.64 13.30 10.25
CA ALA A 294 9.27 14.63 9.81
C ALA A 294 10.37 15.18 8.89
N GLY A 295 10.12 15.31 7.59
CA GLY A 295 11.18 15.63 6.63
C GLY A 295 10.75 15.71 5.18
N HIS A 296 11.73 15.75 4.28
CA HIS A 296 11.47 15.62 2.84
C HIS A 296 11.45 14.15 2.43
N SER A 297 10.64 13.83 1.42
CA SER A 297 10.73 12.56 0.70
C SER A 297 10.88 12.82 -0.79
N SER A 298 11.40 11.84 -1.51
CA SER A 298 11.54 11.88 -2.96
C SER A 298 10.93 10.61 -3.56
N THR A 299 10.11 10.79 -4.59
CA THR A 299 9.43 9.70 -5.30
C THR A 299 10.14 9.44 -6.62
N HIS A 300 10.57 8.20 -6.84
CA HIS A 300 11.18 7.80 -8.11
C HIS A 300 10.10 7.22 -9.03
N LEU A 301 9.88 7.86 -10.17
CA LEU A 301 8.70 7.65 -11.02
C LEU A 301 8.63 6.24 -11.61
N THR A 302 9.74 5.74 -12.15
CA THR A 302 9.79 4.45 -12.85
C THR A 302 10.22 3.29 -11.95
N GLU A 303 10.78 3.60 -10.78
CA GLU A 303 11.30 2.60 -9.85
C GLU A 303 10.83 2.94 -8.43
N PRO A 304 9.57 2.61 -8.06
CA PRO A 304 9.01 2.99 -6.76
C PRO A 304 9.85 2.56 -5.56
N LEU A 305 10.59 1.45 -5.69
CA LEU A 305 11.51 0.93 -4.67
C LEU A 305 12.71 1.85 -4.40
N GLN A 306 13.05 2.76 -5.32
CA GLN A 306 14.09 3.78 -5.16
C GLN A 306 13.57 5.08 -4.54
N SER A 307 12.26 5.21 -4.31
CA SER A 307 11.71 6.32 -3.54
C SER A 307 12.31 6.32 -2.14
N GLN A 308 12.52 7.49 -1.56
CA GLN A 308 13.36 7.64 -0.38
C GLN A 308 12.87 8.71 0.59
N LEU A 309 13.16 8.49 1.87
CA LEU A 309 13.11 9.54 2.89
C LEU A 309 14.48 10.22 2.94
N LEU A 310 14.52 11.55 2.85
CA LEU A 310 15.79 12.27 2.74
C LEU A 310 16.42 12.51 4.11
N LEU A 311 17.46 11.74 4.40
CA LEU A 311 18.34 11.86 5.57
C LEU A 311 19.55 12.77 5.26
N ASP A 312 20.42 13.05 6.23
CA ASP A 312 21.60 13.94 6.02
C ASP A 312 22.57 13.40 4.97
N ASP A 313 22.67 12.08 4.86
CA ASP A 313 23.55 11.37 3.93
C ASP A 313 22.86 10.94 2.63
N TRP A 314 21.66 11.48 2.33
CA TRP A 314 20.81 11.01 1.22
C TRP A 314 21.51 10.97 -0.15
N ASP A 315 22.48 11.85 -0.39
CA ASP A 315 23.18 11.95 -1.67
C ASP A 315 24.29 10.91 -1.85
N ARG A 316 24.73 10.27 -0.76
CA ARG A 316 25.76 9.22 -0.75
C ARG A 316 25.18 7.86 -0.40
N GLU A 317 24.28 7.83 0.59
CA GLU A 317 23.66 6.65 1.17
C GLU A 317 22.13 6.81 1.20
N PRO A 318 21.45 6.62 0.05
CA PRO A 318 19.99 6.68 -0.05
C PRO A 318 19.26 5.78 0.94
N PHE A 319 18.31 6.33 1.70
CA PHE A 319 17.38 5.58 2.54
C PHE A 319 16.07 5.30 1.78
N THR A 320 16.15 4.30 0.92
CA THR A 320 15.09 3.93 -0.04
C THR A 320 14.06 2.97 0.53
N VAL A 321 12.91 2.87 -0.11
CA VAL A 321 11.89 1.84 0.17
C VAL A 321 12.51 0.44 0.09
N ALA A 322 13.40 0.17 -0.89
CA ALA A 322 14.12 -1.09 -0.97
C ALA A 322 14.94 -1.38 0.31
N SER A 323 15.69 -0.41 0.82
CA SER A 323 16.48 -0.57 2.04
C SER A 323 15.60 -0.77 3.29
N LEU A 324 14.45 -0.09 3.35
CA LEU A 324 13.48 -0.24 4.42
C LEU A 324 12.87 -1.66 4.44
N LEU A 325 12.56 -2.18 3.26
CA LEU A 325 12.07 -3.54 3.07
C LEU A 325 13.11 -4.60 3.47
N GLU A 326 14.41 -4.34 3.27
CA GLU A 326 15.49 -5.22 3.72
C GLU A 326 15.62 -5.30 5.25
N THR A 327 15.21 -4.24 5.96
CA THR A 327 15.22 -4.13 7.43
C THR A 327 14.19 -5.06 8.09
N ASN A 328 13.27 -5.68 7.31
CA ASN A 328 12.26 -6.64 7.78
C ASN A 328 11.42 -6.12 8.97
N LEU A 329 10.90 -4.89 8.84
CA LEU A 329 10.06 -4.23 9.85
C LEU A 329 8.80 -5.03 10.21
N THR A 330 8.40 -5.97 9.36
CA THR A 330 7.23 -6.83 9.59
C THR A 330 7.52 -8.06 10.46
N SER A 331 8.79 -8.28 10.84
CA SER A 331 9.20 -9.38 11.73
C SER A 331 8.71 -9.21 13.17
N ARG A 332 8.39 -7.97 13.59
CA ARG A 332 7.93 -7.65 14.96
C ARG A 332 6.66 -6.76 14.95
N PRO A 333 5.50 -7.27 14.53
CA PRO A 333 4.25 -6.51 14.57
C PRO A 333 3.77 -6.26 16.03
N PRO A 334 2.95 -5.21 16.29
CA PRO A 334 2.65 -4.08 15.40
C PRO A 334 3.84 -3.10 15.25
N PHE A 335 4.04 -2.68 14.00
CA PHE A 335 4.89 -1.56 13.59
C PHE A 335 3.98 -0.49 12.97
N LEU A 336 4.06 0.75 13.47
CA LEU A 336 3.36 1.91 12.94
C LEU A 336 4.41 2.89 12.41
N ALA A 337 4.24 3.35 11.17
CA ALA A 337 5.01 4.47 10.63
C ALA A 337 4.08 5.68 10.43
N TYR A 338 4.48 6.83 10.97
CA TYR A 338 3.88 8.12 10.68
C TYR A 338 4.90 8.96 9.90
N LEU A 339 4.55 9.34 8.68
CA LEU A 339 5.45 10.04 7.77
C LEU A 339 4.90 11.45 7.51
N SER A 340 5.36 12.42 8.30
CA SER A 340 5.16 13.85 8.06
C SER A 340 6.15 14.33 7.01
N ALA A 341 5.96 13.85 5.78
CA ALA A 341 6.85 14.20 4.67
C ALA A 341 6.09 14.42 3.37
N ALA A 342 6.55 15.42 2.62
CA ALA A 342 5.97 15.78 1.34
C ALA A 342 6.10 14.63 0.34
N GLY A 343 5.04 14.29 -0.39
CA GLY A 343 5.06 13.28 -1.46
C GLY A 343 4.99 11.80 -1.02
N THR A 344 4.88 11.50 0.28
CA THR A 344 4.92 10.13 0.84
C THR A 344 3.80 9.19 0.40
N GLY A 345 2.77 9.70 -0.27
CA GLY A 345 1.66 8.94 -0.87
C GLY A 345 1.49 9.15 -2.38
N GLN A 346 2.41 9.82 -3.06
CA GLN A 346 2.30 10.07 -4.50
C GLN A 346 2.61 8.80 -5.30
N ILE A 347 1.63 8.37 -6.10
CA ILE A 347 1.79 7.35 -7.14
C ILE A 347 1.77 8.11 -8.48
N LEU A 348 2.78 7.91 -9.32
CA LEU A 348 2.87 8.51 -10.65
C LEU A 348 3.11 7.37 -11.64
N ASP A 349 2.39 7.37 -12.77
CA ASP A 349 2.41 6.29 -13.77
C ASP A 349 3.02 6.81 -15.09
N GLU A 350 3.66 5.92 -15.86
CA GLU A 350 4.37 6.24 -17.13
C GLU A 350 3.43 6.75 -18.23
N GLY A 351 2.11 6.60 -18.07
CA GLY A 351 1.09 7.05 -19.03
C GLY A 351 0.75 8.55 -18.98
N ALA A 352 1.37 9.31 -18.07
CA ALA A 352 1.19 10.76 -17.95
C ALA A 352 2.49 11.50 -18.32
N VAL A 353 3.01 11.24 -19.51
CA VAL A 353 3.88 12.19 -20.22
C VAL A 353 2.96 12.95 -21.18
N PRO A 354 3.05 14.30 -21.26
CA PRO A 354 2.16 15.12 -22.07
C PRO A 354 2.07 14.71 -23.54
#